data_AF-A0A146K5E7-F1
#
_entry.id   AF-A0A146K5E7-F1
#
_cell.length_a   1.000
_cell.length_b   1.000
_cell.length_c   1.000
_cell.angle_alpha   90.00
_cell.angle_beta   90.00
_cell.angle_gamma   90.00
#
_symmetry.space_group_name_H-M   'P 1'
#
loop_
_entity.id
_entity.type
_entity.pdbx_description
1 polymer ?
#
loop_
_entity_poly.entity_id
_entity_poly.type
_entity_poly.pdbx_seq_one_letter_code
_entity_poly.pdbx_strand_id
1 'polypeptide(L)'
;MQFFDLKCENVTLSFTNFGGQILQYTKNGKKMLFMSKYAVMDGSKPIRGGIPICWPWFGSIRSPQHGTARTSLFTITQQSALNDLICVEMEFEDKLNELKLQEQITATPQKLQIRFKTTNLSDKFQIYSTAMHTYFAIEPQKFETRSFDGCNAFDKLQNRETIIDNLKIDCPTDLIINKTGEILFGQSNKIKLCHNGNKTVVWNPWQDASKIQDLKHY
;
A
#
# COMPACT_ATOMS: atom_id res chain seq x y z
N MET A 1 10.11 -10.55 14.49
CA MET A 1 9.88 -10.17 13.08
C MET A 1 10.51 -11.23 12.18
N GLN A 2 9.81 -11.65 11.14
CA GLN A 2 10.23 -12.67 10.19
C GLN A 2 9.93 -12.21 8.76
N PHE A 3 10.73 -12.70 7.81
CA PHE A 3 10.59 -12.44 6.38
C PHE A 3 10.34 -13.75 5.64
N PHE A 4 9.45 -13.70 4.66
CA PHE A 4 8.99 -14.87 3.94
C PHE A 4 9.04 -14.60 2.45
N ASP A 5 9.46 -15.62 1.70
CA ASP A 5 9.42 -15.66 0.25
C ASP A 5 8.68 -16.92 -0.18
N LEU A 6 7.46 -16.76 -0.69
CA LEU A 6 6.69 -17.84 -1.30
C LEU A 6 6.84 -17.77 -2.82
N LYS A 7 7.11 -18.92 -3.44
CA LYS A 7 7.43 -19.01 -4.87
C LYS A 7 6.64 -20.13 -5.53
N CYS A 8 6.05 -19.81 -6.68
CA CYS A 8 5.65 -20.76 -7.70
C CYS A 8 6.47 -20.45 -8.97
N GLU A 9 6.16 -21.15 -10.08
CA GLU A 9 6.90 -21.01 -11.33
C GLU A 9 6.86 -19.56 -11.85
N ASN A 10 5.67 -18.96 -11.87
CA ASN A 10 5.45 -17.67 -12.52
C ASN A 10 5.09 -16.54 -11.55
N VAL A 11 5.07 -16.82 -10.24
CA VAL A 11 4.74 -15.83 -9.21
C VAL A 11 5.61 -15.99 -7.97
N THR A 12 6.06 -14.86 -7.42
CA THR A 12 6.74 -14.79 -6.13
C THR A 12 6.11 -13.69 -5.29
N LEU A 13 5.84 -13.99 -4.02
CA LEU A 13 5.37 -13.04 -3.03
C LEU A 13 6.36 -12.99 -1.86
N SER A 14 6.94 -11.82 -1.63
CA SER A 14 7.78 -11.53 -0.48
C SER A 14 6.99 -10.71 0.53
N PHE A 15 6.96 -11.11 1.80
CA PHE A 15 6.23 -10.41 2.85
C PHE A 15 6.91 -10.57 4.22
N THR A 16 6.46 -9.78 5.19
CA THR A 16 6.89 -9.89 6.59
C THR A 16 5.68 -9.85 7.52
N ASN A 17 5.77 -10.56 8.63
CA ASN A 17 4.75 -10.46 9.66
C ASN A 17 4.81 -9.14 10.45
N PHE A 18 5.88 -8.36 10.32
CA PHE A 18 5.91 -6.99 10.84
C PHE A 18 5.13 -6.06 9.90
N GLY A 19 4.05 -5.49 10.41
CA GLY A 19 3.15 -4.65 9.66
C GLY A 19 2.17 -5.38 8.74
N GLY A 20 2.16 -6.73 8.74
CA GLY A 20 1.47 -7.51 7.71
C GLY A 20 1.96 -7.17 6.30
N GLN A 21 3.20 -6.69 6.18
CA GLN A 21 3.58 -5.91 5.01
C GLN A 21 4.02 -6.80 3.85
N ILE A 22 3.33 -6.68 2.71
CA ILE A 22 3.84 -7.17 1.43
C ILE A 22 5.04 -6.31 1.03
N LEU A 23 6.17 -6.96 0.76
CA LEU A 23 7.42 -6.31 0.36
C LEU A 23 7.59 -6.32 -1.15
N GLN A 24 7.28 -7.43 -1.81
CA GLN A 24 7.40 -7.56 -3.25
C GLN A 24 6.36 -8.53 -3.81
N TYR A 25 5.85 -8.21 -5.00
CA TYR A 25 5.06 -9.11 -5.82
C TYR A 25 5.71 -9.17 -7.20
N THR A 26 6.23 -10.34 -7.55
CA THR A 26 6.87 -10.58 -8.84
C THR A 26 5.98 -11.51 -9.65
N LYS A 27 5.58 -11.09 -10.85
CA LYS A 27 4.81 -11.90 -11.80
C LYS A 27 5.56 -12.04 -13.10
N ASN A 28 5.70 -13.26 -13.63
CA ASN A 28 6.43 -13.55 -14.87
C ASN A 28 7.81 -12.86 -14.92
N GLY A 29 8.57 -12.95 -13.81
CA GLY A 29 9.88 -12.29 -13.67
C GLY A 29 9.87 -10.77 -13.48
N LYS A 30 8.71 -10.10 -13.54
CA LYS A 30 8.58 -8.65 -13.38
C LYS A 30 8.20 -8.25 -11.95
N LYS A 31 9.05 -7.47 -11.29
CA LYS A 31 8.75 -6.83 -10.00
C LYS A 31 7.69 -5.75 -10.18
N MET A 32 6.66 -5.79 -9.35
CA MET A 32 5.52 -4.87 -9.44
C MET A 32 5.57 -3.77 -8.37
N LEU A 33 6.29 -4.00 -7.27
CA LEU A 33 6.35 -3.09 -6.13
C LEU A 33 7.75 -2.49 -5.98
N PHE A 34 7.78 -1.21 -5.62
CA PHE A 34 9.01 -0.52 -5.26
C PHE A 34 9.36 -0.81 -3.81
N MET A 35 10.63 -1.11 -3.56
CA MET A 35 11.22 -1.22 -2.23
C MET A 35 12.43 -0.30 -2.16
N SER A 36 12.54 0.48 -1.08
CA SER A 36 13.75 1.27 -0.88
C SER A 36 14.94 0.37 -0.58
N LYS A 37 16.07 0.67 -1.21
CA LYS A 37 17.38 0.05 -0.89
C LYS A 37 17.91 0.42 0.50
N TYR A 38 17.33 1.45 1.14
CA TYR A 38 17.65 1.89 2.49
C TYR A 38 16.49 1.67 3.47
N ALA A 39 15.53 0.82 3.11
CA ALA A 39 14.49 0.43 4.04
C ALA A 39 15.13 -0.18 5.30
N VAL A 40 14.74 0.31 6.46
CA VAL A 40 15.16 -0.26 7.74
C VAL A 40 14.24 -1.45 8.05
N MET A 41 14.86 -2.61 8.26
CA MET A 41 14.21 -3.92 8.32
C MET A 41 14.34 -4.58 9.70
N ASP A 42 14.66 -3.79 10.74
CA ASP A 42 14.89 -4.27 12.11
C ASP A 42 13.65 -4.12 13.03
N GLY A 43 12.54 -3.60 12.50
CA GLY A 43 11.31 -3.37 13.25
C GLY A 43 11.30 -2.08 14.09
N SER A 44 12.36 -1.26 14.07
CA SER A 44 12.42 0.01 14.80
C SER A 44 11.49 1.10 14.23
N LYS A 45 11.11 0.98 12.97
CA LYS A 45 10.22 1.92 12.26
C LYS A 45 9.49 1.26 11.09
N PRO A 46 8.44 1.90 10.52
CA PRO A 46 7.76 1.38 9.34
C PRO A 46 8.70 1.16 8.16
N ILE A 47 8.50 0.05 7.45
CA ILE A 47 9.32 -0.33 6.29
C ILE A 47 8.97 0.54 5.08
N ARG A 48 9.98 1.11 4.44
CA ARG A 48 9.83 1.99 3.26
C ARG A 48 9.75 1.20 1.94
N GLY A 49 8.53 1.03 1.44
CA GLY A 49 8.24 0.38 0.16
C GLY A 49 7.18 -0.71 0.30
N GLY A 50 6.92 -1.46 -0.77
CA GLY A 50 5.94 -2.54 -0.75
C GLY A 50 4.53 -1.99 -0.55
N ILE A 51 3.77 -2.58 0.39
CA ILE A 51 2.40 -2.16 0.72
C ILE A 51 2.25 -2.01 2.25
N PRO A 52 2.71 -0.90 2.85
CA PRO A 52 2.43 -0.62 4.26
C PRO A 52 0.92 -0.45 4.51
N ILE A 53 0.46 -0.96 5.66
CA ILE A 53 -0.93 -0.86 6.08
C ILE A 53 -1.12 0.36 6.97
N CYS A 54 -1.91 1.34 6.53
CA CYS A 54 -2.37 2.45 7.37
C CYS A 54 -3.67 2.02 8.05
N TRP A 55 -3.65 1.72 9.35
CA TRP A 55 -4.83 1.26 10.10
C TRP A 55 -4.55 1.34 11.62
N PRO A 56 -5.52 1.73 12.47
CA PRO A 56 -6.93 2.03 12.16
C PRO A 56 -7.18 3.52 11.82
N TRP A 57 -6.14 4.29 11.51
CA TRP A 57 -6.31 5.63 10.95
C TRP A 57 -5.31 5.94 9.85
N PHE A 58 -5.72 6.82 8.92
CA PHE A 58 -4.85 7.41 7.90
C PHE A 58 -4.33 8.79 8.33
N GLY A 59 -3.10 9.11 7.93
CA GLY A 59 -2.49 10.42 8.17
C GLY A 59 -2.16 10.67 9.64
N SER A 60 -2.06 11.93 10.01
CA SER A 60 -1.61 12.40 11.33
C SER A 60 -2.75 12.75 12.28
N ILE A 61 -3.96 12.22 12.05
CA ILE A 61 -5.12 12.48 12.92
C ILE A 61 -4.89 11.98 14.36
N ARG A 62 -4.02 10.97 14.54
CA ARG A 62 -3.53 10.47 15.82
C ARG A 62 -2.06 10.06 15.69
N SER A 63 -1.39 9.93 16.83
CA SER A 63 -0.04 9.37 16.92
C SER A 63 -0.09 7.87 17.23
N PRO A 64 0.74 7.03 16.59
CA PRO A 64 1.65 7.37 15.47
C PRO A 64 0.89 7.70 14.18
N GLN A 65 1.52 8.47 13.29
CA GLN A 65 0.96 8.75 11.96
C GLN A 65 0.67 7.41 11.24
N HIS A 66 -0.48 7.33 10.57
CA HIS A 66 -0.96 6.16 9.82
C HIS A 66 -1.28 4.92 10.66
N GLY A 67 -1.57 5.07 11.96
CA GLY A 67 -2.01 3.95 12.77
C GLY A 67 -0.87 3.05 13.23
N THR A 68 -1.28 1.98 13.90
CA THR A 68 -0.43 1.04 14.62
C THR A 68 -0.08 -0.18 13.78
N ALA A 69 -0.90 -0.54 12.78
CA ALA A 69 -0.75 -1.78 12.03
C ALA A 69 0.65 -1.98 11.47
N ARG A 70 1.17 -1.02 10.69
CA ARG A 70 2.50 -1.08 10.03
C ARG A 70 3.72 -1.16 10.96
N THR A 71 3.52 -1.08 12.28
CA THR A 71 4.58 -1.22 13.30
C THR A 71 4.33 -2.38 14.27
N SER A 72 3.27 -3.16 14.05
CA SER A 72 2.89 -4.28 14.91
C SER A 72 3.28 -5.62 14.29
N LEU A 73 3.44 -6.64 15.12
CA LEU A 73 3.59 -8.02 14.63
C LEU A 73 2.20 -8.63 14.40
N PHE A 74 1.99 -9.14 13.20
CA PHE A 74 0.84 -9.93 12.83
C PHE A 74 1.13 -11.41 13.09
N THR A 75 0.08 -12.15 13.41
CA THR A 75 0.09 -13.61 13.43
C THR A 75 -0.21 -14.13 12.04
N ILE A 76 0.63 -15.00 11.49
CA ILE A 76 0.33 -15.70 10.23
C ILE A 76 -0.55 -16.89 10.56
N THR A 77 -1.77 -16.91 10.02
CA THR A 77 -2.76 -17.97 10.25
C THR A 77 -2.76 -18.99 9.12
N GLN A 78 -2.36 -18.59 7.91
CA GLN A 78 -2.25 -19.49 6.76
C GLN A 78 -1.16 -19.02 5.80
N GLN A 79 -0.44 -19.97 5.21
CA GLN A 79 0.42 -19.73 4.06
C GLN A 79 0.47 -20.96 3.15
N SER A 80 0.39 -20.75 1.83
CA SER A 80 0.53 -21.81 0.84
C SER A 80 1.04 -21.28 -0.50
N ALA A 81 1.70 -22.13 -1.26
CA ALA A 81 2.17 -21.87 -2.62
C ALA A 81 2.04 -23.16 -3.44
N LEU A 82 1.06 -23.21 -4.33
CA LEU A 82 0.78 -24.40 -5.15
C LEU A 82 0.16 -23.97 -6.49
N ASN A 83 0.60 -24.57 -7.59
CA ASN A 83 0.03 -24.37 -8.93
C ASN A 83 -0.15 -22.88 -9.31
N ASP A 84 0.92 -22.08 -9.15
CA ASP A 84 0.91 -20.64 -9.43
C ASP A 84 -0.13 -19.82 -8.63
N LEU A 85 -0.57 -20.36 -7.49
CA LEU A 85 -1.41 -19.69 -6.51
C LEU A 85 -0.67 -19.62 -5.17
N ILE A 86 -0.43 -18.39 -4.71
CA ILE A 86 0.08 -18.11 -3.36
C ILE A 86 -1.07 -17.53 -2.54
N CYS A 87 -1.33 -18.12 -1.37
CA CYS A 87 -2.28 -17.61 -0.40
C CYS A 87 -1.58 -17.34 0.94
N VAL A 88 -1.83 -16.19 1.53
CA VAL A 88 -1.34 -15.82 2.87
C VAL A 88 -2.48 -15.19 3.65
N GLU A 89 -2.68 -15.63 4.89
CA GLU A 89 -3.59 -14.98 5.83
C GLU A 89 -2.83 -14.54 7.08
N MET A 90 -3.10 -13.32 7.51
CA MET A 90 -2.49 -12.70 8.68
C MET A 90 -3.54 -11.97 9.51
N GLU A 91 -3.31 -11.87 10.82
CA GLU A 91 -4.18 -11.08 11.70
C GLU A 91 -3.42 -10.30 12.76
N PHE A 92 -4.00 -9.18 13.15
CA PHE A 92 -3.52 -8.30 14.21
C PHE A 92 -4.69 -7.78 15.03
N GLU A 93 -4.56 -7.86 16.35
CA GLU A 93 -5.51 -7.30 17.30
C GLU A 93 -4.90 -6.07 17.97
N ASP A 94 -5.50 -4.91 17.71
CA ASP A 94 -5.18 -3.67 18.40
C ASP A 94 -6.03 -3.59 19.67
N LYS A 95 -5.44 -4.05 20.77
CA LYS A 95 -6.10 -4.06 22.09
C LYS A 95 -6.47 -2.67 22.60
N LEU A 96 -5.75 -1.62 22.17
CA LEU A 96 -6.02 -0.25 22.61
C LEU A 96 -7.26 0.32 21.93
N ASN A 97 -7.43 0.02 20.64
CA ASN A 97 -8.60 0.46 19.88
C ASN A 97 -9.74 -0.57 19.89
N GLU A 98 -9.53 -1.76 20.48
CA GLU A 98 -10.47 -2.88 20.51
C GLU A 98 -10.94 -3.28 19.10
N LEU A 99 -10.00 -3.30 18.16
CA LEU A 99 -10.24 -3.67 16.77
C LEU A 99 -9.34 -4.84 16.36
N LYS A 100 -9.86 -5.72 15.51
CA LYS A 100 -9.10 -6.77 14.84
C LYS A 100 -9.03 -6.51 13.34
N LEU A 101 -7.83 -6.59 12.78
CA LEU A 101 -7.58 -6.59 11.36
C LEU A 101 -7.21 -7.99 10.90
N GLN A 102 -7.93 -8.52 9.91
CA GLN A 102 -7.58 -9.73 9.19
C GLN A 102 -7.23 -9.37 7.75
N GLU A 103 -6.10 -9.88 7.27
CA GLU A 103 -5.59 -9.70 5.93
C GLU A 103 -5.56 -11.03 5.19
N GLN A 104 -6.12 -11.05 3.99
CA GLN A 104 -6.05 -12.20 3.07
C GLN A 104 -5.40 -11.76 1.77
N ILE A 105 -4.31 -12.42 1.41
CA ILE A 105 -3.52 -12.14 0.22
C ILE A 105 -3.62 -13.34 -0.72
N THR A 106 -3.91 -13.05 -1.99
CA THR A 106 -3.84 -14.03 -3.08
C THR A 106 -2.99 -13.46 -4.20
N ALA A 107 -1.91 -14.16 -4.56
CA ALA A 107 -1.03 -13.77 -5.65
C ALA A 107 -0.98 -14.87 -6.72
N THR A 108 -1.19 -14.48 -7.97
CA THR A 108 -1.05 -15.31 -9.17
C THR A 108 -0.19 -14.59 -10.21
N PRO A 109 0.17 -15.23 -11.34
CA PRO A 109 0.86 -14.55 -12.44
C PRO A 109 0.03 -13.44 -13.11
N GLN A 110 -1.27 -13.38 -12.87
CA GLN A 110 -2.19 -12.41 -13.47
C GLN A 110 -2.51 -11.25 -12.52
N LYS A 111 -2.69 -11.52 -11.22
CA LYS A 111 -3.13 -10.53 -10.24
C LYS A 111 -2.56 -10.75 -8.84
N LEU A 112 -2.45 -9.64 -8.11
CA LEU A 112 -2.36 -9.61 -6.65
C LEU A 112 -3.70 -9.09 -6.13
N GLN A 113 -4.31 -9.83 -5.20
CA GLN A 113 -5.55 -9.45 -4.54
C GLN A 113 -5.31 -9.43 -3.03
N ILE A 114 -5.74 -8.34 -2.39
CA ILE A 114 -5.63 -8.16 -0.94
C ILE A 114 -7.02 -7.83 -0.42
N ARG A 115 -7.45 -8.50 0.64
CA ARG A 115 -8.71 -8.23 1.34
C ARG A 115 -8.43 -7.93 2.79
N PHE A 116 -8.99 -6.83 3.28
CA PHE A 116 -9.00 -6.52 4.70
C PHE A 116 -10.39 -6.70 5.26
N LYS A 117 -10.46 -7.34 6.43
CA LYS A 117 -11.65 -7.40 7.27
C LYS A 117 -11.31 -6.78 8.61
N THR A 118 -12.04 -5.74 8.98
CA THR A 118 -11.97 -5.15 10.32
C THR A 118 -13.16 -5.64 11.14
N THR A 119 -12.89 -6.13 12.35
CA THR A 119 -13.90 -6.52 13.32
C THR A 119 -13.80 -5.58 14.52
N ASN A 120 -14.92 -4.97 14.91
CA ASN A 120 -15.03 -4.25 16.17
C ASN A 120 -15.22 -5.25 17.30
N LEU A 121 -14.29 -5.26 18.27
CA LEU A 121 -14.31 -6.14 19.42
C LEU A 121 -14.92 -5.47 20.66
N SER A 122 -15.17 -4.16 20.60
CA SER A 122 -15.82 -3.42 21.68
C SER A 122 -17.35 -3.49 21.61
N ASP A 123 -18.00 -3.07 22.69
CA ASP A 123 -19.44 -2.84 22.78
C ASP A 123 -19.86 -1.45 22.25
N LYS A 124 -18.91 -0.63 21.80
CA LYS A 124 -19.13 0.75 21.36
C LYS A 124 -18.97 0.90 19.86
N PHE A 125 -19.63 1.91 19.29
CA PHE A 125 -19.38 2.30 17.91
C PHE A 125 -17.94 2.81 17.74
N GLN A 126 -17.26 2.35 16.69
CA GLN A 126 -15.88 2.71 16.37
C GLN A 126 -15.80 3.36 14.99
N ILE A 127 -15.05 4.46 14.90
CA ILE A 127 -14.67 5.09 13.63
C ILE A 127 -13.22 4.71 13.34
N TYR A 128 -12.98 4.17 12.15
CA TYR A 128 -11.64 3.86 11.68
C TYR A 128 -11.49 4.27 10.22
N SER A 129 -10.25 4.34 9.76
CA SER A 129 -9.90 4.48 8.35
C SER A 129 -8.75 3.55 7.99
N THR A 130 -8.70 3.16 6.73
CA THR A 130 -7.72 2.22 6.21
C THR A 130 -7.13 2.74 4.91
N ALA A 131 -5.83 2.56 4.71
CA ALA A 131 -5.21 2.71 3.40
C ALA A 131 -4.17 1.63 3.15
N MET A 132 -4.17 1.07 1.95
CA MET A 132 -3.05 0.28 1.42
C MET A 132 -2.08 1.24 0.76
N HIS A 133 -0.94 1.52 1.41
CA HIS A 133 0.01 2.53 0.94
C HIS A 133 0.93 1.97 -0.15
N THR A 134 0.36 1.46 -1.24
CA THR A 134 1.08 0.71 -2.28
C THR A 134 2.14 1.54 -3.01
N TYR A 135 3.40 1.10 -2.95
CA TYR A 135 4.50 1.66 -3.72
C TYR A 135 4.68 0.87 -5.01
N PHE A 136 4.22 1.40 -6.15
CA PHE A 136 4.39 0.74 -7.44
C PHE A 136 5.81 0.92 -8.00
N ALA A 137 6.37 -0.13 -8.61
CA ALA A 137 7.65 -0.06 -9.31
C ALA A 137 7.48 0.56 -10.71
N ILE A 138 7.30 1.88 -10.75
CA ILE A 138 7.16 2.67 -11.98
C ILE A 138 8.10 3.86 -11.90
N GLU A 139 8.83 4.12 -12.99
CA GLU A 139 9.55 5.39 -13.15
C GLU A 139 8.54 6.53 -13.27
N PRO A 140 8.63 7.61 -12.49
CA PRO A 140 7.62 8.65 -12.51
C PRO A 140 7.38 9.26 -13.89
N GLN A 141 8.41 9.35 -14.73
CA GLN A 141 8.29 9.86 -16.12
C GLN A 141 7.42 8.95 -17.02
N LYS A 142 7.26 7.67 -16.63
CA LYS A 142 6.40 6.69 -17.31
C LYS A 142 5.01 6.60 -16.66
N PHE A 143 4.74 7.39 -15.63
CA PHE A 143 3.41 7.50 -15.06
C PHE A 143 2.53 8.37 -15.96
N GLU A 144 1.52 7.75 -16.54
CA GLU A 144 0.44 8.42 -17.27
C GLU A 144 -0.88 7.78 -16.83
N THR A 145 -1.93 8.58 -16.69
CA THR A 145 -3.28 8.08 -16.44
C THR A 145 -4.29 9.13 -16.85
N ARG A 146 -5.40 8.67 -17.43
CA ARG A 146 -6.62 9.44 -17.68
C ARG A 146 -7.74 9.06 -16.72
N SER A 147 -7.51 8.09 -15.83
CA SER A 147 -8.53 7.57 -14.92
C SER A 147 -8.94 8.56 -13.84
N PHE A 148 -8.21 9.67 -13.68
CA PHE A 148 -8.51 10.73 -12.72
C PHE A 148 -9.08 12.00 -13.37
N ASP A 149 -9.15 12.10 -14.69
CA ASP A 149 -9.62 13.32 -15.36
C ASP A 149 -11.04 13.69 -14.90
N GLY A 150 -11.24 14.96 -14.53
CA GLY A 150 -12.49 15.48 -13.99
C GLY A 150 -12.78 15.11 -12.54
N CYS A 151 -11.92 14.33 -11.87
CA CYS A 151 -12.12 14.01 -10.46
C CYS A 151 -11.76 15.19 -9.56
N ASN A 152 -12.60 15.44 -8.55
CA ASN A 152 -12.25 16.33 -7.44
C ASN A 152 -11.12 15.73 -6.60
N ALA A 153 -10.17 16.55 -6.18
CA ALA A 153 -9.06 16.15 -5.34
C ALA A 153 -8.65 17.26 -4.37
N PHE A 154 -8.07 16.86 -3.24
CA PHE A 154 -7.42 17.78 -2.32
C PHE A 154 -5.89 17.68 -2.50
N ASP A 155 -5.26 18.81 -2.83
CA ASP A 155 -3.81 18.95 -2.91
C ASP A 155 -3.25 19.32 -1.53
N LYS A 156 -2.51 18.38 -0.93
CA LYS A 156 -1.94 18.56 0.41
C LYS A 156 -0.74 19.49 0.45
N LEU A 157 -0.04 19.67 -0.68
CA LEU A 157 1.11 20.58 -0.77
C LEU A 157 0.66 22.03 -0.89
N GLN A 158 -0.44 22.26 -1.62
CA GLN A 158 -1.03 23.59 -1.78
C GLN A 158 -2.15 23.89 -0.78
N ASN A 159 -2.57 22.88 -0.01
CA ASN A 159 -3.65 22.95 0.98
C ASN A 159 -4.97 23.48 0.37
N ARG A 160 -5.39 22.95 -0.78
CA ARG A 160 -6.61 23.38 -1.49
C ARG A 160 -7.29 22.26 -2.27
N GLU A 161 -8.58 22.45 -2.52
CA GLU A 161 -9.34 21.64 -3.49
C GLU A 161 -8.92 21.99 -4.92
N THR A 162 -8.94 20.99 -5.80
CA THR A 162 -8.61 21.08 -7.22
C THR A 162 -9.40 20.05 -8.03
N ILE A 163 -9.43 20.22 -9.34
CA ILE A 163 -9.94 19.23 -10.30
C ILE A 163 -8.74 18.68 -11.07
N ILE A 164 -8.67 17.37 -11.18
CA ILE A 164 -7.60 16.72 -11.91
C ILE A 164 -7.85 16.83 -13.41
N ASP A 165 -6.86 17.32 -14.13
CA ASP A 165 -6.79 17.29 -15.59
C ASP A 165 -5.41 16.76 -15.99
N ASN A 166 -5.38 15.59 -16.63
CA ASN A 166 -4.18 15.00 -17.20
C ASN A 166 -3.02 14.88 -16.19
N LEU A 167 -3.24 14.14 -15.10
CA LEU A 167 -2.26 14.00 -14.02
C LEU A 167 -0.93 13.41 -14.53
N LYS A 168 0.15 14.18 -14.35
CA LYS A 168 1.54 13.78 -14.56
C LYS A 168 2.33 13.90 -13.26
N ILE A 169 3.42 13.15 -13.16
CA ILE A 169 4.34 13.22 -12.02
C ILE A 169 5.68 13.80 -12.50
N ASP A 170 5.76 15.13 -12.53
CA ASP A 170 6.94 15.91 -12.92
C ASP A 170 7.47 16.82 -11.77
N CYS A 171 6.78 16.79 -10.63
CA CYS A 171 7.09 17.56 -9.42
C CYS A 171 6.61 16.77 -8.17
N PRO A 172 6.96 17.22 -6.94
CA PRO A 172 6.38 16.65 -5.73
C PRO A 172 4.85 16.64 -5.83
N THR A 173 4.24 15.49 -5.53
CA THR A 173 2.80 15.26 -5.64
C THR A 173 2.29 14.62 -4.35
N ASP A 174 1.22 15.17 -3.77
CA ASP A 174 0.51 14.57 -2.63
C ASP A 174 -0.99 14.91 -2.73
N LEU A 175 -1.72 14.09 -3.49
CA LEU A 175 -3.13 14.30 -3.85
C LEU A 175 -4.01 13.25 -3.19
N ILE A 176 -5.11 13.70 -2.56
CA ILE A 176 -6.23 12.83 -2.15
C ILE A 176 -7.35 13.00 -3.17
N ILE A 177 -7.54 12.01 -4.04
CA ILE A 177 -8.47 12.05 -5.18
C ILE A 177 -9.77 11.31 -4.82
N ASN A 178 -10.92 11.90 -5.16
CA ASN A 178 -12.25 11.30 -5.00
C ASN A 178 -12.53 10.28 -6.11
N LYS A 179 -11.69 9.24 -6.20
CA LYS A 179 -11.80 8.14 -7.16
C LYS A 179 -11.88 6.81 -6.44
N THR A 180 -12.72 5.93 -6.97
CA THR A 180 -12.85 4.52 -6.57
C THR A 180 -12.98 3.63 -7.82
N GLY A 181 -12.93 2.32 -7.62
CA GLY A 181 -13.06 1.33 -8.67
C GLY A 181 -11.77 1.16 -9.48
N GLU A 182 -11.91 1.09 -10.80
CA GLU A 182 -10.79 0.85 -11.71
C GLU A 182 -9.98 2.13 -11.98
N ILE A 183 -8.66 1.97 -11.93
CA ILE A 183 -7.65 2.97 -12.24
C ILE A 183 -6.61 2.29 -13.13
N LEU A 184 -6.40 2.85 -14.32
CA LEU A 184 -5.39 2.40 -15.27
C LEU A 184 -4.27 3.44 -15.31
N PHE A 185 -3.03 2.98 -15.20
CA PHE A 185 -1.88 3.87 -15.19
C PHE A 185 -0.60 3.21 -15.67
N GLY A 186 0.41 4.05 -15.90
CA GLY A 186 1.70 3.68 -16.45
C GLY A 186 1.67 3.57 -17.98
N GLN A 187 2.86 3.45 -18.57
CA GLN A 187 3.01 3.42 -20.03
C GLN A 187 2.05 2.43 -20.72
N SER A 188 1.20 2.95 -21.60
CA SER A 188 0.13 2.23 -22.31
C SER A 188 -0.90 1.56 -21.39
N ASN A 189 -1.20 2.15 -20.22
CA ASN A 189 -2.19 1.66 -19.26
C ASN A 189 -1.97 0.21 -18.80
N LYS A 190 -0.70 -0.22 -18.73
CA LYS A 190 -0.34 -1.62 -18.43
C LYS A 190 -0.56 -2.04 -16.98
N ILE A 191 -0.81 -1.10 -16.07
CA ILE A 191 -1.09 -1.40 -14.67
C ILE A 191 -2.54 -1.02 -14.36
N LYS A 192 -3.28 -2.01 -13.85
CA LYS A 192 -4.66 -1.89 -13.42
C LYS A 192 -4.72 -2.06 -11.91
N LEU A 193 -5.24 -1.04 -11.23
CA LEU A 193 -5.60 -1.07 -9.82
C LEU A 193 -7.13 -1.03 -9.71
N CYS A 194 -7.69 -1.92 -8.89
CA CYS A 194 -9.10 -1.90 -8.53
C CYS A 194 -9.22 -1.87 -7.01
N HIS A 195 -9.96 -0.91 -6.47
CA HIS A 195 -10.28 -0.88 -5.03
C HIS A 195 -11.73 -0.48 -4.79
N ASN A 196 -12.27 -0.90 -3.65
CA ASN A 196 -13.62 -0.57 -3.17
C ASN A 196 -13.61 0.50 -2.05
N GLY A 197 -12.46 1.15 -1.83
CA GLY A 197 -12.34 2.30 -0.93
C GLY A 197 -13.05 3.55 -1.46
N ASN A 198 -13.04 4.63 -0.69
CA ASN A 198 -13.72 5.89 -1.04
C ASN A 198 -12.80 6.94 -1.70
N LYS A 199 -11.48 6.79 -1.59
CA LYS A 199 -10.47 7.73 -2.09
C LYS A 199 -9.28 6.97 -2.67
N THR A 200 -8.52 7.65 -3.55
CA THR A 200 -7.19 7.22 -4.01
C THR A 200 -6.18 8.29 -3.63
N VAL A 201 -5.02 7.89 -3.09
CA VAL A 201 -3.92 8.81 -2.83
C VAL A 201 -2.84 8.62 -3.89
N VAL A 202 -2.43 9.72 -4.53
CA VAL A 202 -1.26 9.74 -5.43
C VAL A 202 -0.18 10.55 -4.75
N TRP A 203 0.93 9.87 -4.43
CA TRP A 203 2.04 10.48 -3.72
C TRP A 203 3.37 10.16 -4.41
N ASN A 204 4.15 11.20 -4.68
CA ASN A 204 5.53 11.09 -5.12
C ASN A 204 6.35 12.24 -4.51
N PRO A 205 7.42 11.95 -3.75
CA PRO A 205 8.22 12.99 -3.10
C PRO A 205 9.15 13.74 -4.08
N TRP A 206 9.37 13.22 -5.29
CA TRP A 206 10.29 13.78 -6.27
C TRP A 206 11.67 14.10 -5.66
N GLN A 207 12.26 15.26 -5.95
CA GLN A 207 13.52 15.71 -5.38
C GLN A 207 13.54 15.75 -3.84
N ASP A 208 12.38 15.88 -3.18
CA ASP A 208 12.28 15.82 -1.71
C ASP A 208 12.51 14.42 -1.15
N ALA A 209 12.60 13.38 -2.00
CA ALA A 209 13.04 12.04 -1.59
C ALA A 209 14.39 12.08 -0.85
N SER A 210 15.30 12.96 -1.28
CA SER A 210 16.60 13.22 -0.64
C SER A 210 16.50 13.63 0.83
N LYS A 211 15.38 14.23 1.25
CA LYS A 211 15.14 14.67 2.63
C LYS A 211 14.59 13.53 3.50
N ILE A 212 14.12 12.45 2.89
CA ILE A 212 13.58 11.28 3.59
C ILE A 212 14.71 10.28 3.74
N GLN A 213 15.13 9.99 4.98
CA GLN A 213 16.31 9.14 5.28
C GLN A 213 16.31 7.83 4.47
N ASP A 214 15.14 7.21 4.36
CA ASP A 214 14.99 5.91 3.70
C ASP A 214 14.69 6.05 2.20
N LEU A 215 14.81 7.24 1.60
CA LEU A 215 14.69 7.49 0.16
C LEU A 215 15.82 8.40 -0.36
N LYS A 216 16.89 8.59 0.42
CA LYS A 216 17.96 9.59 0.20
C LYS A 216 18.65 9.60 -1.17
N HIS A 217 18.49 8.54 -1.97
CA HIS A 217 19.08 8.42 -3.32
C HIS A 217 18.08 7.86 -4.34
N TYR A 218 16.82 8.24 -4.21
CA TYR A 218 15.79 8.05 -5.22
C TYR A 218 15.68 9.31 -6.09
#